data_AF-A0A372P051-F1
#
_entry.id   AF-A0A372P051-F1
#
_cell.length_a   1.000
_cell.length_b   1.000
_cell.length_c   1.000
_cell.angle_alpha   90.00
_cell.angle_beta   90.00
_cell.angle_gamma   90.00
#
_symmetry.space_group_name_H-M   'P 1'
#
loop_
_entity.id
_entity.type
_entity.pdbx_description
1 polymer ?
#
loop_
_entity_poly.entity_id
_entity_poly.type
_entity_poly.pdbx_seq_one_letter_code
_entity_poly.pdbx_strand_id
1 'polypeptide(L)'
;MKRPIFYFAELTAWDKISLGIYPIISALIFLIVFDDLSSKSSENLVVNYTLVTQVFLVLGNYRSLRNFLVYLIWVLYALGHLFFYLSINISHHSNLYILRNTVFVLIAYQVIRVINLNIQHQEYIIPNRYGRDRYDNRPPNVLDFLTFFLLIGSIIGPMAWR
;
A
#
# COMPACT_ATOMS: atom_id res chain seq x y z
N MET A 1 -7.41 -20.70 16.55
CA MET A 1 -8.49 -20.63 15.55
C MET A 1 -7.90 -20.14 14.23
N LYS A 2 -8.15 -20.84 13.11
CA LYS A 2 -7.79 -20.35 11.77
C LYS A 2 -8.64 -19.11 11.49
N ARG A 3 -8.03 -17.94 11.26
CA ARG A 3 -8.77 -16.73 10.87
C ARG A 3 -9.29 -16.94 9.44
N PRO A 4 -10.55 -16.59 9.14
CA PRO A 4 -11.05 -16.68 7.78
C PRO A 4 -10.28 -15.72 6.86
N ILE A 5 -10.24 -16.03 5.56
CA ILE A 5 -9.51 -15.24 4.55
C ILE A 5 -9.94 -13.76 4.61
N PHE A 6 -11.24 -13.53 4.76
CA PHE A 6 -11.81 -12.21 4.98
C PHE A 6 -12.44 -12.17 6.37
N TYR A 7 -12.03 -11.20 7.18
CA TYR A 7 -12.66 -10.93 8.46
C TYR A 7 -12.79 -9.43 8.67
N PHE A 8 -13.83 -9.07 9.41
CA PHE A 8 -14.09 -7.73 9.90
C PHE A 8 -13.80 -7.76 11.40
N ALA A 9 -12.68 -7.16 11.80
CA ALA A 9 -12.33 -6.99 13.20
C ALA A 9 -12.53 -5.53 13.60
N GLU A 10 -12.64 -5.29 14.91
CA GLU A 10 -12.60 -3.93 15.44
C GLU A 10 -11.30 -3.22 15.05
N LEU A 11 -11.42 -1.92 14.78
CA LEU A 11 -10.27 -1.09 14.42
C LEU A 11 -9.36 -0.91 15.63
N THR A 12 -8.11 -1.31 15.49
CA THR A 12 -7.08 -1.05 16.48
C THR A 12 -6.80 0.45 16.58
N ALA A 13 -6.12 0.89 17.65
CA ALA A 13 -5.69 2.28 17.76
C ALA A 13 -4.83 2.71 16.55
N TRP A 14 -3.97 1.81 16.06
CA TRP A 14 -3.14 2.05 14.88
C TRP A 14 -3.96 2.19 13.60
N ASP A 15 -5.01 1.39 13.43
CA ASP A 15 -5.93 1.51 12.28
C ASP A 15 -6.62 2.88 12.29
N LYS A 16 -7.12 3.31 13.45
CA LYS A 16 -7.76 4.63 13.61
C LYS A 16 -6.80 5.78 13.31
N ILE A 17 -5.57 5.70 13.81
CA ILE A 17 -4.52 6.70 13.59
C ILE A 17 -4.17 6.76 12.10
N SER A 18 -3.85 5.62 11.49
CA SER A 18 -3.44 5.56 10.08
C SER A 18 -4.56 5.98 9.13
N LEU A 19 -5.80 5.53 9.36
CA LEU A 19 -6.96 5.90 8.54
C LEU A 19 -7.41 7.35 8.74
N GLY A 20 -7.17 7.94 9.91
CA GLY A 20 -7.53 9.31 10.23
C GLY A 20 -6.49 10.34 9.79
N ILE A 21 -5.20 10.09 10.02
CA ILE A 21 -4.12 11.02 9.66
C ILE A 21 -3.91 11.06 8.14
N TYR A 22 -4.02 9.91 7.48
CA TYR A 22 -3.75 9.81 6.05
C TYR A 22 -4.57 10.78 5.19
N PRO A 23 -5.92 10.83 5.25
CA PRO A 23 -6.71 11.74 4.42
C PRO A 23 -6.43 13.21 4.73
N ILE A 24 -6.00 13.56 5.94
CA ILE A 24 -5.58 14.93 6.30
C ILE A 24 -4.30 15.29 5.54
N ILE A 25 -3.29 14.42 5.57
CA ILE A 25 -2.05 14.61 4.82
C ILE A 25 -2.33 14.68 3.32
N SER A 26 -3.16 13.77 2.79
CA SER A 26 -3.56 13.77 1.39
C SER A 26 -4.20 15.11 1.01
N ALA A 27 -5.18 15.58 1.78
CA ALA A 27 -5.86 16.85 1.54
C ALA A 27 -4.88 18.03 1.53
N LEU A 28 -3.96 18.11 2.51
CA LEU A 28 -2.95 19.17 2.56
C LEU A 28 -2.05 19.18 1.32
N ILE A 29 -1.58 18.01 0.90
CA ILE A 29 -0.72 17.90 -0.30
C ILE A 29 -1.50 18.29 -1.55
N PHE A 30 -2.74 17.84 -1.70
CA PHE A 30 -3.56 18.22 -2.84
C PHE A 30 -3.84 19.72 -2.85
N LEU A 31 -4.12 20.36 -1.71
CA LEU A 31 -4.32 21.81 -1.63
C LEU A 31 -3.06 22.59 -2.02
N ILE A 32 -1.87 22.14 -1.61
CA ILE A 32 -0.59 22.77 -1.98
C ILE A 32 -0.34 22.68 -3.49
N VAL A 33 -0.71 21.56 -4.09
CA VAL A 33 -0.35 21.22 -5.47
C VAL A 33 -1.43 21.61 -6.48
N PHE A 34 -2.67 21.84 -6.04
CA PHE A 34 -3.84 22.08 -6.89
C PHE A 34 -3.63 23.18 -7.95
N ASP A 35 -3.00 24.29 -7.56
CA ASP A 35 -2.80 25.45 -8.43
C ASP A 35 -1.49 25.41 -9.25
N ASP A 36 -0.55 24.51 -8.93
CA ASP A 36 0.80 24.47 -9.53
C ASP A 36 1.27 23.05 -9.85
N LEU A 37 0.38 22.19 -10.38
CA LEU A 37 0.79 20.86 -10.84
C LEU A 37 1.82 20.89 -11.97
N SER A 38 1.92 22.02 -12.68
CA SER A 38 2.89 22.22 -13.76
C SER A 38 4.34 22.30 -13.26
N SER A 39 4.58 22.65 -11.99
CA SER A 39 5.94 22.74 -11.49
C SER A 39 6.51 21.36 -11.16
N LYS A 40 7.80 21.20 -11.48
CA LYS A 40 8.57 20.00 -11.13
C LYS A 40 8.59 19.76 -9.61
N SER A 41 8.47 20.82 -8.81
CA SER A 41 8.42 20.73 -7.35
C SER A 41 7.15 20.01 -6.90
N SER A 42 5.99 20.44 -7.41
CA SER A 42 4.69 19.84 -7.13
C SER A 42 4.62 18.40 -7.62
N GLU A 43 5.11 18.11 -8.82
CA GLU A 43 5.19 16.74 -9.34
C GLU A 43 6.03 15.84 -8.41
N ASN A 44 7.22 16.29 -8.01
CA ASN A 44 8.07 15.54 -7.09
C ASN A 44 7.41 15.31 -5.72
N LEU A 45 6.68 16.30 -5.22
CA LEU A 45 5.95 16.18 -3.94
C LEU A 45 4.90 15.07 -4.02
N VAL A 46 4.09 15.06 -5.08
CA VAL A 46 3.07 14.03 -5.33
C VAL A 46 3.70 12.65 -5.51
N VAL A 47 4.81 12.56 -6.26
CA VAL A 47 5.54 11.30 -6.45
C VAL A 47 6.05 10.76 -5.12
N ASN A 48 6.74 11.59 -4.34
CA ASN A 48 7.31 11.19 -3.05
C ASN A 48 6.21 10.79 -2.07
N TYR A 49 5.13 11.57 -1.99
CA TYR A 49 3.95 11.25 -1.18
C TYR A 49 3.37 9.87 -1.53
N THR A 50 3.20 9.60 -2.82
CA THR A 50 2.64 8.34 -3.30
C THR A 50 3.57 7.17 -3.00
N LEU A 51 4.88 7.34 -3.23
CA LEU A 51 5.88 6.31 -2.94
C LEU A 51 5.93 6.00 -1.43
N VAL A 52 5.97 7.03 -0.60
CA VAL A 52 5.92 6.90 0.87
C VAL A 52 4.65 6.19 1.30
N THR A 53 3.51 6.49 0.69
CA THR A 53 2.24 5.79 0.95
C THR A 53 2.36 4.29 0.64
N GLN A 54 2.90 3.93 -0.53
CA GLN A 54 3.06 2.52 -0.93
C GLN A 54 4.02 1.76 -0.01
N VAL A 55 5.15 2.37 0.33
CA VAL A 55 6.11 1.80 1.29
C VAL A 55 5.47 1.67 2.68
N PHE A 56 4.71 2.66 3.12
CA PHE A 56 3.99 2.61 4.39
C PHE A 56 2.95 1.48 4.41
N LEU A 57 2.18 1.30 3.35
CA LEU A 57 1.21 0.20 3.23
C LEU A 57 1.89 -1.16 3.34
N VAL A 58 3.02 -1.34 2.65
CA VAL A 58 3.74 -2.60 2.58
C VAL A 58 4.54 -2.89 3.85
N LEU A 59 5.15 -1.90 4.50
CA LEU A 59 6.04 -2.11 5.65
C LEU A 59 5.40 -1.75 6.99
N GLY A 60 4.67 -0.63 7.05
CA GLY A 60 4.08 -0.08 8.26
C GLY A 60 2.66 -0.56 8.53
N ASN A 61 1.89 -0.86 7.48
CA ASN A 61 0.45 -1.15 7.59
C ASN A 61 0.03 -2.56 7.13
N TYR A 62 0.99 -3.42 6.79
CA TYR A 62 0.71 -4.77 6.29
C TYR A 62 -0.16 -5.61 7.22
N ARG A 63 -0.05 -5.45 8.54
CA ARG A 63 -0.86 -6.19 9.50
C ARG A 63 -2.31 -5.72 9.48
N SER A 64 -2.50 -4.40 9.46
CA SER A 64 -3.79 -3.73 9.43
C SER A 64 -4.59 -4.11 8.19
N LEU A 65 -3.91 -4.23 7.03
CA LEU A 65 -4.50 -4.66 5.76
C LEU A 65 -5.05 -6.10 5.78
N ARG A 66 -4.74 -6.91 6.80
CA ARG A 66 -5.38 -8.23 6.99
C ARG A 66 -6.86 -8.10 7.38
N ASN A 67 -7.23 -6.99 8.04
CA ASN A 67 -8.61 -6.65 8.32
C ASN A 67 -9.25 -6.13 7.04
N PHE A 68 -10.31 -6.80 6.58
CA PHE A 68 -10.90 -6.49 5.29
C PHE A 68 -11.56 -5.11 5.27
N LEU A 69 -12.06 -4.61 6.41
CA LEU A 69 -12.58 -3.25 6.51
C LEU A 69 -11.49 -2.21 6.23
N VAL A 70 -10.32 -2.39 6.87
CA VAL A 70 -9.17 -1.49 6.70
C VAL A 70 -8.68 -1.55 5.26
N TYR A 71 -8.56 -2.76 4.71
CA TYR A 71 -8.20 -2.96 3.31
C TYR A 71 -9.14 -2.19 2.35
N LEU A 72 -10.45 -2.32 2.51
CA LEU A 72 -11.42 -1.63 1.66
C LEU A 72 -11.29 -0.11 1.75
N ILE A 73 -11.07 0.45 2.93
CA ILE A 73 -10.87 1.90 3.10
C ILE A 73 -9.58 2.35 2.37
N TRP A 74 -8.50 1.58 2.47
CA TRP A 74 -7.27 1.86 1.71
C TRP A 74 -7.46 1.71 0.20
N VAL A 75 -8.31 0.79 -0.25
CA VAL A 75 -8.69 0.69 -1.68
C VAL A 75 -9.42 1.96 -2.11
N LEU A 76 -10.32 2.52 -1.30
CA LEU A 76 -10.98 3.80 -1.62
C LEU A 76 -9.96 4.94 -1.74
N TYR A 77 -8.97 5.01 -0.85
CA TYR A 77 -7.87 5.98 -0.96
C TYR A 77 -7.04 5.78 -2.24
N ALA A 78 -6.73 4.54 -2.59
CA ALA A 78 -6.00 4.22 -3.82
C ALA A 78 -6.82 4.54 -5.08
N LEU A 79 -8.15 4.37 -5.05
CA LEU A 79 -9.03 4.82 -6.12
C LEU A 79 -9.05 6.35 -6.24
N GLY A 80 -8.94 7.07 -5.13
CA GLY A 80 -8.73 8.53 -5.14
C GLY A 80 -7.42 8.92 -5.85
N HIS A 81 -6.32 8.21 -5.58
CA HIS A 81 -5.06 8.41 -6.31
C HIS A 81 -5.21 8.13 -7.81
N LEU A 82 -5.88 7.04 -8.18
CA LEU A 82 -6.13 6.69 -9.57
C LEU A 82 -7.01 7.74 -10.26
N PHE A 83 -8.08 8.20 -9.60
CA PHE A 83 -8.93 9.26 -10.11
C PHE A 83 -8.15 10.55 -10.36
N PHE A 84 -7.31 10.96 -9.41
CA PHE A 84 -6.45 12.13 -9.57
C PHE A 84 -5.47 11.95 -10.74
N TYR A 85 -4.84 10.79 -10.86
CA TYR A 85 -3.97 10.46 -12.00
C TYR A 85 -4.69 10.59 -13.35
N LEU A 86 -5.91 10.06 -13.45
CA LEU A 86 -6.72 10.12 -14.68
C LEU A 86 -7.24 11.53 -14.99
N SER A 87 -7.35 12.38 -13.97
CA SER A 87 -7.83 13.76 -14.12
C SER A 87 -6.75 14.73 -14.63
N ILE A 88 -5.48 14.31 -14.59
CA ILE A 88 -4.35 15.12 -15.04
C ILE A 88 -4.02 14.78 -16.49
N ASN A 89 -3.65 15.79 -17.29
CA ASN A 89 -3.17 15.54 -18.64
C ASN A 89 -1.78 14.88 -18.60
N ILE A 90 -1.74 13.55 -18.75
CA ILE A 90 -0.55 12.70 -18.56
C ILE A 90 0.57 13.05 -19.56
N SER A 91 0.27 13.67 -20.71
CA SER A 91 1.26 13.98 -21.75
C SER A 91 2.40 14.88 -21.29
N HIS A 92 2.22 15.63 -20.20
CA HIS A 92 3.23 16.53 -19.64
C HIS A 92 3.87 16.04 -18.33
N HIS A 93 3.36 14.96 -17.72
CA HIS A 93 3.71 14.57 -16.35
C HIS A 93 4.03 13.08 -16.24
N SER A 94 5.12 12.69 -16.89
CA SER A 94 5.51 11.29 -17.07
C SER A 94 5.95 10.57 -15.79
N ASN A 95 6.06 11.23 -14.63
CA ASN A 95 6.34 10.53 -13.35
C ASN A 95 5.11 10.29 -12.48
N LEU A 96 3.97 10.92 -12.79
CA LEU A 96 2.74 10.80 -11.99
C LEU A 96 2.04 9.43 -12.12
N TYR A 97 2.50 8.56 -13.02
CA TYR A 97 1.99 7.18 -13.11
C TYR A 97 2.17 6.40 -11.80
N ILE A 98 3.03 6.84 -10.88
CA ILE A 98 3.15 6.18 -9.56
C ILE A 98 1.82 6.19 -8.78
N LEU A 99 0.94 7.18 -9.03
CA LEU A 99 -0.38 7.28 -8.39
C LEU A 99 -1.28 6.08 -8.67
N ARG A 100 -1.31 5.59 -9.93
CA ARG A 100 -2.10 4.38 -10.26
C ARG A 100 -1.54 3.12 -9.59
N ASN A 101 -0.26 3.10 -9.21
CA ASN A 101 0.39 1.93 -8.64
C ASN A 101 -0.16 1.55 -7.27
N THR A 102 -0.72 2.49 -6.49
CA THR A 102 -1.24 2.18 -5.15
C THR A 102 -2.35 1.13 -5.21
N VAL A 103 -3.20 1.15 -6.24
CA VAL A 103 -4.25 0.13 -6.45
C VAL A 103 -3.62 -1.24 -6.72
N PHE A 104 -2.61 -1.29 -7.59
CA PHE A 104 -1.90 -2.53 -7.91
C PHE A 104 -1.17 -3.11 -6.70
N VAL A 105 -0.55 -2.27 -5.86
CA VAL A 105 0.11 -2.69 -4.61
C VAL A 105 -0.90 -3.33 -3.65
N LEU A 106 -2.09 -2.75 -3.49
CA LEU A 106 -3.14 -3.32 -2.63
C LEU A 106 -3.69 -4.65 -3.18
N ILE A 107 -3.88 -4.75 -4.49
CA ILE A 107 -4.30 -6.01 -5.13
C ILE A 107 -3.21 -7.07 -4.94
N ALA A 108 -1.94 -6.73 -5.21
CA ALA A 108 -0.81 -7.64 -5.05
C ALA A 108 -0.69 -8.13 -3.60
N TYR A 109 -0.83 -7.23 -2.62
CA TYR A 109 -0.88 -7.58 -1.21
C TYR A 109 -1.96 -8.63 -0.92
N GLN A 110 -3.20 -8.39 -1.38
CA GLN A 110 -4.31 -9.28 -1.08
C GLN A 110 -4.16 -10.65 -1.77
N VAL A 111 -3.65 -10.68 -3.00
CA VAL A 111 -3.31 -11.93 -3.71
C VAL A 111 -2.24 -12.71 -2.95
N ILE A 112 -1.16 -12.05 -2.55
CA ILE A 112 -0.07 -12.66 -1.76
C ILE A 112 -0.59 -13.23 -0.43
N ARG A 113 -1.48 -12.50 0.25
CA ARG A 113 -2.08 -12.96 1.50
C ARG A 113 -2.92 -14.21 1.28
N VAL A 114 -3.74 -14.25 0.23
CA VAL A 114 -4.53 -15.43 -0.13
C VAL A 114 -3.63 -16.63 -0.44
N ILE A 115 -2.54 -16.42 -1.19
CA ILE A 115 -1.56 -17.48 -1.50
C ILE A 115 -0.94 -18.05 -0.21
N ASN A 116 -0.47 -17.19 0.70
CA ASN A 116 0.12 -17.63 1.97
C ASN A 116 -0.89 -18.39 2.84
N LEU A 117 -2.12 -17.91 2.94
CA LEU A 117 -3.18 -18.59 3.70
C LEU A 117 -3.54 -19.96 3.11
N ASN A 118 -3.52 -20.10 1.78
CA ASN A 118 -3.85 -21.37 1.12
C ASN A 118 -2.70 -22.38 1.18
N ILE A 119 -1.46 -21.94 0.96
CA ILE A 119 -0.29 -22.84 0.89
C ILE A 119 0.24 -23.17 2.28
N GLN A 120 0.35 -22.16 3.16
CA GLN A 120 1.02 -22.30 4.46
C GLN A 120 0.05 -22.34 5.63
N HIS A 121 -1.23 -22.03 5.39
CA HIS A 121 -2.22 -21.85 6.45
C HIS A 121 -1.81 -20.83 7.50
N GLN A 122 -1.00 -19.85 7.09
CA GLN A 122 -0.44 -18.81 7.92
C GLN A 122 -0.67 -17.45 7.25
N GLU A 123 -0.81 -16.42 8.08
CA GLU A 123 -0.90 -15.05 7.58
C GLU A 123 0.45 -14.62 6.98
N TYR A 124 0.36 -13.76 5.97
CA TYR A 124 1.52 -13.15 5.35
C TYR A 124 2.29 -12.29 6.36
N ILE A 125 3.60 -12.52 6.49
CA ILE A 125 4.49 -11.71 7.32
C ILE A 125 5.58 -11.06 6.50
N ILE A 126 6.13 -9.96 7.02
CA ILE A 126 7.31 -9.34 6.46
C ILE A 126 8.54 -10.02 7.05
N PRO A 127 9.49 -10.50 6.23
CA PRO A 127 10.74 -11.03 6.73
C PRO A 127 11.50 -9.97 7.52
N ASN A 128 12.01 -10.33 8.70
CA ASN A 128 12.83 -9.44 9.52
C ASN A 128 14.15 -10.10 9.93
N ARG A 129 15.15 -9.27 10.23
CA ARG A 129 16.50 -9.74 10.61
C ARG A 129 16.54 -10.41 11.99
N TYR A 130 15.53 -10.17 12.84
CA TYR A 130 15.48 -10.66 14.23
C TYR A 130 14.83 -12.04 14.36
N GLY A 131 14.56 -12.71 13.24
CA GLY A 131 14.25 -14.14 13.20
C GLY A 131 12.79 -14.51 13.49
N ARG A 132 11.99 -13.67 14.15
CA ARG A 132 10.54 -13.91 14.34
C ARG A 132 9.71 -12.67 14.07
N ASP A 133 8.58 -12.83 13.39
CA ASP A 133 7.60 -11.75 13.23
C ASP A 133 7.07 -11.32 14.60
N ARG A 134 7.02 -10.01 14.85
CA ARG A 134 6.63 -9.44 16.15
C ARG A 134 5.18 -9.75 16.51
N TYR A 135 4.33 -10.02 15.53
CA TYR A 135 2.89 -10.16 15.72
C TYR A 135 2.43 -11.61 15.71
N ASP A 136 2.98 -12.43 14.83
CA ASP A 136 2.62 -13.83 14.66
C ASP A 136 3.61 -14.79 15.34
N ASN A 137 4.71 -14.27 15.90
CA ASN A 137 5.74 -14.99 16.66
C ASN A 137 6.28 -16.25 15.96
N ARG A 138 6.32 -16.22 14.62
CA ARG A 138 6.88 -17.28 13.78
C ARG A 138 8.06 -16.78 12.98
N PRO A 139 9.05 -17.64 12.68
CA PRO A 139 10.10 -17.27 11.77
C PRO A 139 9.60 -17.11 10.33
N PRO A 140 10.17 -16.18 9.55
CA PRO A 140 9.93 -16.11 8.12
C PRO A 140 10.50 -17.34 7.42
N ASN A 141 9.73 -17.85 6.47
CA ASN A 141 10.14 -18.94 5.60
C ASN A 141 10.43 -18.42 4.18
N VAL A 142 10.91 -19.29 3.30
CA VAL A 142 11.31 -18.91 1.93
C VAL A 142 10.17 -18.26 1.15
N LEU A 143 8.92 -18.71 1.31
CA LEU A 143 7.78 -18.11 0.62
C LEU A 143 7.50 -16.69 1.11
N ASP A 144 7.68 -16.40 2.41
CA ASP A 144 7.54 -15.04 2.94
C ASP A 144 8.57 -14.11 2.30
N PHE A 145 9.81 -14.57 2.11
CA PHE A 145 10.85 -13.80 1.39
C PHE A 145 10.48 -13.59 -0.08
N LEU A 146 10.09 -14.65 -0.80
CA LEU A 146 9.72 -14.56 -2.21
C LEU A 146 8.53 -13.60 -2.42
N THR A 147 7.47 -13.77 -1.62
CA THR A 147 6.28 -12.93 -1.71
C THR A 147 6.56 -11.49 -1.26
N PHE A 148 7.46 -11.27 -0.29
CA PHE A 148 7.94 -9.93 0.04
C PHE A 148 8.65 -9.25 -1.14
N PHE A 149 9.57 -9.93 -1.82
CA PHE A 149 10.23 -9.36 -3.00
C PHE A 149 9.25 -9.10 -4.15
N LEU A 150 8.25 -9.96 -4.35
CA LEU A 150 7.16 -9.70 -5.30
C LEU A 150 6.33 -8.47 -4.92
N LEU A 151 6.03 -8.29 -3.63
CA LEU A 151 5.27 -7.15 -3.15
C LEU A 151 6.06 -5.84 -3.30
N ILE A 152 7.35 -5.83 -2.94
CA ILE A 152 8.24 -4.69 -3.19
C ILE A 152 8.37 -4.44 -4.70
N GLY A 153 8.49 -5.50 -5.49
CA GLY A 153 8.48 -5.45 -6.94
C GLY A 153 7.20 -4.82 -7.51
N SER A 154 6.05 -4.92 -6.83
CA SER A 154 4.80 -4.28 -7.29
C SER A 154 4.79 -2.74 -7.13
N ILE A 155 5.64 -2.20 -6.24
CA ILE A 155 5.85 -0.74 -6.09
C ILE A 155 6.64 -0.21 -7.30
N ILE A 156 7.69 -0.96 -7.70
CA ILE A 156 8.68 -0.53 -8.70
C ILE A 156 8.30 -1.00 -10.12
N GLY A 157 7.73 -2.19 -10.26
CA GLY A 157 7.48 -2.89 -11.52
C GLY A 157 6.63 -2.11 -12.53
N PRO A 158 5.53 -1.45 -12.13
CA PRO A 158 4.77 -0.61 -13.04
C PRO A 158 5.50 0.69 -13.43
N MET A 159 6.66 1.02 -12.82
CA MET A 159 7.58 2.07 -13.28
C MET A 159 8.37 1.68 -14.53
N ALA A 160 8.46 0.37 -14.84
CA ALA A 160 9.29 -0.15 -15.94
C ALA A 160 8.54 -0.27 -17.28
N TRP A 161 7.20 -0.19 -17.29
CA TRP A 161 6.40 -0.05 -18.51
C TRP A 161 6.22 1.44 -18.82
N ARG A 162 7.29 2.03 -19.36
CA ARG A 162 7.32 3.38 -19.94
C ARG A 162 7.30 3.29 -21.45
#